data_AF-A0AAN6WSZ0-F1
#
_entry.id   AF-A0AAN6WSZ0-F1
#
_cell.length_a   1.000
_cell.length_b   1.000
_cell.length_c   1.000
_cell.angle_alpha   90.00
_cell.angle_beta   90.00
_cell.angle_gamma   90.00
#
_symmetry.space_group_name_H-M   'P 1'
#
loop_
_entity.id
_entity.type
_entity.pdbx_description
1 polymer ?
#
loop_
_entity_poly.entity_id
_entity_poly.type
_entity_poly.pdbx_seq_one_letter_code
_entity_poly.pdbx_strand_id
1 'polypeptide(L)'
;MADSFESSNAEDAPVASTAAADVEMTEGGDASAAGAEVETAATTENGGDNLPFAEGGPDDSTPAPRITFLQYLTSPIVTLLIGSNDEETILTCHQGLLTQSPYFADRCAEFTDDGSPRQIEFPNEDLDAMGCFLEFLYTGDYFPRKVAGQRTLEKDPSIPDVDYTGDQLLKHARVYTLAEKFGLANLKNLASSKIHCVNSTAKGEIAYARYVYEFTGKDDTSIRAPVANFWATRSHTLRSEAEDEFRSLCLEFPQFGYDVLTRVLDEKLKRERNEKMHPAPGSARKRPRHSSTTTA
;
A
#
# COMPACT_ATOMS: atom_id res chain seq x y z
N MET A 1 34.80 -52.23 -13.92
CA MET A 1 35.10 -52.54 -15.33
C MET A 1 34.16 -51.65 -16.11
N ALA A 2 34.62 -50.46 -16.55
CA ALA A 2 35.34 -50.23 -17.81
C ALA A 2 34.46 -50.71 -18.98
N ASP A 3 34.00 -49.85 -19.88
CA ASP A 3 34.87 -49.03 -20.73
C ASP A 3 34.15 -47.82 -21.33
N SER A 4 35.00 -46.85 -21.67
CA SER A 4 34.76 -45.58 -22.36
C SER A 4 34.43 -45.77 -23.84
N PHE A 5 33.88 -44.75 -24.52
CA PHE A 5 34.56 -44.14 -25.67
C PHE A 5 33.88 -42.82 -26.13
N GLU A 6 34.75 -41.85 -26.41
CA GLU A 6 34.56 -40.53 -27.01
C GLU A 6 33.97 -40.65 -28.46
N SER A 7 33.51 -39.62 -29.17
CA SER A 7 34.17 -38.35 -29.42
C SER A 7 33.37 -37.45 -30.38
N SER A 8 33.60 -36.14 -30.23
CA SER A 8 33.89 -35.14 -31.28
C SER A 8 32.80 -34.30 -31.96
N ASN A 9 33.04 -32.99 -31.82
CA ASN A 9 33.05 -31.92 -32.83
C ASN A 9 31.70 -31.33 -33.32
N ALA A 10 31.59 -30.04 -33.62
CA ALA A 10 32.47 -28.88 -33.49
C ALA A 10 31.62 -27.62 -33.76
N GLU A 11 32.21 -26.49 -33.37
CA GLU A 11 31.80 -25.09 -33.55
C GLU A 11 31.37 -24.72 -34.98
N ASP A 12 30.48 -23.74 -35.10
CA ASP A 12 30.71 -22.64 -36.04
C ASP A 12 29.97 -21.36 -35.63
N ALA A 13 30.73 -20.27 -35.61
CA ALA A 13 30.28 -18.88 -35.58
C ALA A 13 31.08 -18.15 -36.66
N PRO A 14 30.49 -17.16 -37.34
CA PRO A 14 31.22 -15.90 -37.49
C PRO A 14 30.32 -14.65 -37.32
N VAL A 15 30.67 -13.67 -36.49
CA VAL A 15 31.59 -12.51 -36.67
C VAL A 15 31.05 -11.37 -37.58
N ALA A 16 30.69 -10.28 -36.89
CA ALA A 16 30.87 -8.83 -37.11
C ALA A 16 30.84 -8.18 -38.51
N SER A 17 30.12 -7.04 -38.60
CA SER A 17 30.57 -5.85 -39.33
C SER A 17 29.98 -4.56 -38.73
N THR A 18 30.85 -3.56 -38.61
CA THR A 18 30.71 -2.22 -38.03
C THR A 18 30.18 -1.17 -39.02
N ALA A 19 29.46 -0.15 -38.54
CA ALA A 19 29.54 1.21 -39.09
C ALA A 19 28.97 2.26 -38.12
N ALA A 20 29.72 3.36 -37.97
CA ALA A 20 29.42 4.55 -37.20
C ALA A 20 28.58 5.58 -38.00
N ALA A 21 27.80 6.41 -37.32
CA ALA A 21 27.41 7.78 -37.69
C ALA A 21 26.64 8.38 -36.49
N ASP A 22 27.22 9.25 -35.67
CA ASP A 22 27.49 10.70 -35.85
C ASP A 22 26.31 11.59 -35.38
N VAL A 23 26.68 12.64 -34.66
CA VAL A 23 25.84 13.52 -33.83
C VAL A 23 25.45 14.74 -34.65
N GLU A 24 24.17 15.11 -34.67
CA GLU A 24 23.76 16.47 -35.05
C GLU A 24 22.77 17.07 -34.03
N MET A 25 23.29 18.08 -33.34
CA MET A 25 22.54 19.12 -32.62
C MET A 25 22.10 20.17 -33.63
N THR A 26 20.84 20.60 -33.59
CA THR A 26 20.40 21.80 -34.33
C THR A 26 19.66 22.75 -33.39
N GLU A 27 20.33 23.87 -33.11
CA GLU A 27 19.74 25.12 -32.61
C GLU A 27 19.18 25.96 -33.79
N GLY A 28 18.26 26.86 -33.46
CA GLY A 28 17.72 27.91 -34.32
C GLY A 28 16.20 27.98 -34.16
N GLY A 29 15.59 28.94 -33.46
CA GLY A 29 15.95 30.33 -33.26
C GLY A 29 15.44 31.16 -34.44
N ASP A 30 14.23 31.71 -34.35
CA ASP A 30 13.92 32.97 -35.01
C ASP A 30 12.85 33.78 -34.25
N ALA A 31 13.04 35.09 -34.32
CA ALA A 31 12.43 36.14 -33.54
C ALA A 31 11.42 36.96 -34.37
N SER A 32 10.48 37.63 -33.69
CA SER A 32 10.00 38.99 -34.05
C SER A 32 9.23 39.54 -32.85
N ALA A 33 9.70 40.56 -32.12
CA ALA A 33 9.79 41.99 -32.45
C ALA A 33 8.45 42.73 -32.38
N ALA A 34 8.25 43.52 -31.32
CA ALA A 34 7.59 44.83 -31.36
C ALA A 34 7.77 45.55 -30.01
N GLY A 35 8.48 46.68 -30.04
CA GLY A 35 8.68 47.56 -28.88
C GLY A 35 7.59 48.62 -28.73
N ALA A 36 7.59 49.27 -27.56
CA ALA A 36 7.18 50.66 -27.39
C ALA A 36 7.71 51.17 -26.05
N GLU A 37 8.68 52.07 -26.11
CA GLU A 37 9.14 52.92 -25.00
C GLU A 37 8.18 54.10 -24.84
N VAL A 38 7.92 54.53 -23.60
CA VAL A 38 7.61 55.92 -23.27
C VAL A 38 8.27 56.25 -21.92
N GLU A 39 9.27 57.13 -21.95
CA GLU A 39 9.84 57.83 -20.80
C GLU A 39 8.98 59.04 -20.39
N THR A 40 9.04 59.40 -19.10
CA THR A 40 9.21 60.75 -18.50
C THR A 40 8.45 60.84 -17.17
N ALA A 41 8.82 61.63 -16.16
CA ALA A 41 10.09 62.05 -15.56
C ALA A 41 9.70 62.77 -14.24
N ALA A 42 10.43 62.49 -13.17
CA ALA A 42 10.74 63.31 -11.98
C ALA A 42 9.65 64.03 -11.14
N THR A 43 9.65 63.79 -9.82
CA THR A 43 9.98 64.74 -8.70
C THR A 43 9.46 64.19 -7.35
N THR A 44 10.32 63.70 -6.43
CA THR A 44 10.80 64.36 -5.17
C THR A 44 9.65 64.69 -4.19
N GLU A 45 9.58 64.31 -2.89
CA GLU A 45 10.54 64.00 -1.82
C GLU A 45 9.86 63.22 -0.65
N ASN A 46 10.70 62.73 0.27
CA ASN A 46 10.52 62.63 1.74
C ASN A 46 10.21 61.26 2.40
N GLY A 47 11.29 60.62 2.87
CA GLY A 47 11.52 60.35 4.30
C GLY A 47 10.85 59.13 4.94
N GLY A 48 11.66 58.10 5.22
CA GLY A 48 11.27 57.04 6.16
C GLY A 48 12.06 55.74 6.00
N ASP A 49 13.30 55.72 6.49
CA ASP A 49 14.08 54.51 6.72
C ASP A 49 13.30 53.49 7.57
N ASN A 50 12.98 52.32 7.01
CA ASN A 50 12.85 51.08 7.78
C ASN A 50 12.86 49.84 6.86
N LEU A 51 14.03 49.29 6.57
CA LEU A 51 14.15 47.93 6.05
C LEU A 51 14.52 47.02 7.23
N PRO A 52 13.64 46.11 7.70
CA PRO A 52 13.99 45.20 8.78
C PRO A 52 14.76 44.01 8.20
N PHE A 53 16.08 44.16 8.10
CA PHE A 53 16.96 43.01 8.32
C PHE A 53 16.88 42.67 9.81
N ALA A 54 15.90 41.82 10.18
CA ALA A 54 15.90 41.16 11.46
C ALA A 54 16.77 39.91 11.34
N GLU A 55 17.97 40.05 11.89
CA GLU A 55 18.96 39.05 12.26
C GLU A 55 18.30 37.80 12.87
N GLY A 56 18.03 36.79 12.04
CA GLY A 56 17.74 35.43 12.48
C GLY A 56 19.07 34.74 12.76
N GLY A 57 19.28 34.30 14.00
CA GLY A 57 20.45 33.50 14.39
C GLY A 57 20.60 32.25 13.50
N PRO A 58 21.80 31.65 13.45
CA PRO A 58 22.05 30.50 12.60
C PRO A 58 21.15 29.36 13.08
N ASP A 59 20.12 29.06 12.30
CA ASP A 59 19.40 27.81 12.36
C ASP A 59 20.40 26.74 11.89
N ASP A 60 21.18 26.20 12.84
CA ASP A 60 22.16 25.14 12.63
C ASP A 60 21.46 23.78 12.48
N SER A 61 20.52 23.73 11.54
CA SER A 61 19.93 22.51 11.04
C SER A 61 20.50 22.24 9.65
N THR A 62 21.83 22.01 9.60
CA THR A 62 22.43 21.43 8.40
C THR A 62 21.69 20.13 8.08
N PRO A 63 21.06 19.99 6.90
CA PRO A 63 20.33 18.77 6.56
C PRO A 63 21.29 17.59 6.63
N ALA A 64 20.89 16.54 7.35
CA ALA A 64 21.69 15.33 7.48
C ALA A 64 22.12 14.84 6.09
N PRO A 65 23.38 14.41 5.91
CA PRO A 65 23.90 14.01 4.62
C PRO A 65 23.05 12.87 4.05
N ARG A 66 22.58 13.05 2.81
CA ARG A 66 21.78 12.04 2.11
C ARG A 66 22.61 10.77 1.94
N ILE A 67 22.11 9.66 2.45
CA ILE A 67 22.69 8.34 2.20
C ILE A 67 22.53 8.02 0.71
N THR A 68 23.63 7.69 0.05
CA THR A 68 23.61 7.29 -1.36
C THR A 68 23.24 5.82 -1.49
N PHE A 69 22.66 5.41 -2.62
CA PHE A 69 22.33 4.00 -2.83
C PHE A 69 23.57 3.11 -2.81
N LEU A 70 24.72 3.63 -3.27
CA LEU A 70 26.00 2.91 -3.18
C LEU A 70 26.39 2.59 -1.73
N GLN A 71 26.14 3.49 -0.78
CA GLN A 71 26.41 3.23 0.64
C GLN A 71 25.56 2.07 1.19
N TYR A 72 24.31 1.92 0.73
CA TYR A 72 23.50 0.75 1.06
C TYR A 72 24.11 -0.53 0.50
N LEU A 73 24.51 -0.54 -0.78
CA LEU A 73 25.08 -1.73 -1.43
C LEU A 73 26.46 -2.13 -0.90
N THR A 74 27.23 -1.19 -0.34
CA THR A 74 28.52 -1.49 0.28
C THR A 74 28.40 -1.87 1.76
N SER A 75 27.20 -1.85 2.33
CA SER A 75 27.00 -2.22 3.74
C SER A 75 27.10 -3.75 3.93
N PRO A 76 27.42 -4.23 5.15
CA PRO A 76 27.46 -5.66 5.44
C PRO A 76 26.17 -6.38 5.06
N ILE A 77 26.27 -7.64 4.67
CA ILE A 77 25.10 -8.47 4.36
C ILE A 77 24.60 -9.12 5.65
N VAL A 78 23.30 -9.07 5.87
CA VAL A 78 22.59 -9.79 6.94
C VAL A 78 21.80 -10.93 6.31
N THR A 79 21.88 -12.09 6.95
CA THR A 79 21.16 -13.31 6.59
C THR A 79 19.89 -13.42 7.43
N LEU A 80 18.75 -13.55 6.77
CA LEU A 80 17.45 -13.76 7.39
C LEU A 80 17.04 -15.21 7.18
N LEU A 81 16.75 -15.96 8.24
CA LEU A 81 16.18 -17.31 8.17
C LEU A 81 14.69 -17.19 8.43
N ILE A 82 13.88 -17.60 7.44
CA ILE A 82 12.42 -17.49 7.49
C ILE A 82 11.80 -18.88 7.42
N GLY A 83 10.80 -19.13 8.26
CA GLY A 83 10.08 -20.39 8.33
C GLY A 83 10.58 -21.31 9.45
N SER A 84 9.84 -22.39 9.68
CA SER A 84 10.14 -23.40 10.70
C SER A 84 10.33 -24.77 10.05
N ASN A 85 11.21 -25.61 10.63
CA ASN A 85 11.42 -27.01 10.25
C ASN A 85 12.04 -27.18 8.84
N ASP A 86 11.44 -28.03 7.99
CA ASP A 86 11.96 -28.46 6.68
C ASP A 86 11.78 -27.40 5.56
N GLU A 87 11.11 -26.28 5.83
CA GLU A 87 10.87 -25.17 4.88
C GLU A 87 11.63 -23.88 5.26
N GLU A 88 12.73 -24.01 6.00
CA GLU A 88 13.61 -22.87 6.28
C GLU A 88 14.24 -22.34 4.98
N THR A 89 13.97 -21.07 4.70
CA THR A 89 14.53 -20.36 3.54
C THR A 89 15.44 -19.23 4.00
N ILE A 90 16.60 -19.15 3.38
CA ILE A 90 17.58 -18.10 3.64
C ILE A 90 17.37 -16.96 2.63
N LEU A 91 17.11 -15.75 3.15
CA LEU A 91 17.15 -14.51 2.37
C LEU A 91 18.35 -13.68 2.81
N THR A 92 18.97 -12.97 1.88
CA THR A 92 20.10 -12.08 2.16
C THR A 92 19.76 -10.65 1.77
N CYS A 93 20.20 -9.69 2.58
CA CYS A 93 19.96 -8.29 2.31
C CYS A 93 21.04 -7.40 2.92
N HIS A 94 21.14 -6.17 2.41
CA HIS A 94 22.12 -5.20 2.86
C HIS A 94 21.67 -4.58 4.19
N GLN A 95 22.54 -4.61 5.20
CA GLN A 95 22.28 -4.07 6.55
C GLN A 95 21.77 -2.64 6.49
N GLY A 96 22.36 -1.80 5.63
CA GLY A 96 21.96 -0.40 5.51
C GLY A 96 20.51 -0.20 5.06
N LEU A 97 19.94 -1.14 4.29
CA LEU A 97 18.52 -1.06 3.93
C LEU A 97 17.63 -1.55 5.07
N LEU A 98 18.06 -2.57 5.81
CA LEU A 98 17.34 -3.09 6.97
C LEU A 98 17.18 -2.04 8.07
N THR A 99 18.22 -1.22 8.33
CA THR A 99 18.18 -0.19 9.39
C THR A 99 17.17 0.93 9.14
N GLN A 100 16.51 0.97 7.97
CA GLN A 100 15.31 1.82 7.77
C GLN A 100 14.15 1.39 8.68
N SER A 101 14.10 0.13 9.09
CA SER A 101 13.19 -0.38 10.10
C SER A 101 13.81 -0.18 11.49
N PRO A 102 13.10 0.47 12.44
CA PRO A 102 13.57 0.59 13.82
C PRO A 102 13.88 -0.76 14.47
N TYR A 103 13.02 -1.76 14.24
CA TYR A 103 13.22 -3.11 14.74
C TYR A 103 14.56 -3.71 14.28
N PHE A 104 14.87 -3.58 12.99
CA PHE A 104 16.12 -4.09 12.46
C PHE A 104 17.32 -3.20 12.81
N ALA A 105 17.14 -1.90 13.00
CA ALA A 105 18.20 -1.02 13.49
C ALA A 105 18.72 -1.49 14.86
N ASP A 106 17.82 -1.81 15.78
CA ASP A 106 18.16 -2.34 17.10
C ASP A 106 18.86 -3.70 16.98
N ARG A 107 18.29 -4.63 16.20
CA ARG A 107 18.90 -5.95 15.97
C ARG A 107 20.27 -5.88 15.32
N CYS A 108 20.46 -4.99 14.36
CA CYS A 108 21.74 -4.84 13.67
C CYS A 108 22.81 -4.20 14.55
N ALA A 109 22.42 -3.45 15.58
CA ALA A 109 23.33 -2.87 16.57
C ALA A 109 23.90 -3.92 17.54
N GLU A 110 23.26 -5.08 17.68
CA GLU A 110 23.73 -6.20 18.50
C GLU A 110 24.88 -6.98 17.82
N PHE A 111 25.09 -6.81 16.52
CA PHE A 111 26.16 -7.50 15.79
C PHE A 111 27.54 -6.93 16.13
N THR A 112 28.51 -7.82 16.28
CA THR A 112 29.93 -7.46 16.45
C THR A 112 30.64 -7.33 15.10
N ASP A 113 31.65 -6.45 15.04
CA ASP A 113 32.49 -6.25 13.84
C ASP A 113 33.69 -7.22 13.79
N ASP A 114 33.57 -8.40 14.40
CA ASP A 114 34.62 -9.42 14.51
C ASP A 114 34.61 -10.45 13.35
N GLY A 115 33.72 -10.26 12.37
CA GLY A 115 33.53 -11.16 11.24
C GLY A 115 32.59 -12.34 11.52
N SER A 116 31.91 -12.36 12.68
CA SER A 116 30.83 -13.32 12.94
C SER A 116 29.68 -13.17 11.94
N PRO A 117 28.97 -14.28 11.64
CA PRO A 117 27.83 -14.23 10.73
C PRO A 117 26.70 -13.37 11.31
N ARG A 118 26.24 -12.39 10.53
CA ARG A 118 25.10 -11.53 10.88
C ARG A 118 23.81 -12.24 10.50
N GLN A 119 23.17 -12.87 11.47
CA GLN A 119 22.00 -13.72 11.27
C GLN A 119 20.81 -13.29 12.14
N ILE A 120 19.62 -13.29 11.56
CA ILE A 120 18.35 -13.04 12.26
C ILE A 120 17.33 -14.12 11.86
N GLU A 121 16.69 -14.73 12.86
CA GLU A 121 15.74 -15.83 12.67
C GLU A 121 14.29 -15.38 12.86
N PHE A 122 13.43 -15.85 11.98
CA PHE A 122 12.00 -15.56 11.90
C PHE A 122 11.19 -16.85 11.68
N PRO A 123 11.06 -17.71 12.71
CA PRO A 123 10.46 -19.04 12.55
C PRO A 123 8.98 -19.02 12.16
N ASN A 124 8.24 -17.99 12.57
CA ASN A 124 6.79 -17.91 12.40
C ASN A 124 6.36 -16.90 11.30
N GLU A 125 7.31 -16.38 10.53
CA GLU A 125 7.01 -15.37 9.50
C GLU A 125 6.77 -16.03 8.14
N ASP A 126 5.92 -15.39 7.36
CA ASP A 126 5.56 -15.80 6.01
C ASP A 126 6.65 -15.39 5.01
N LEU A 127 7.11 -16.33 4.19
CA LEU A 127 8.19 -16.12 3.23
C LEU A 127 7.84 -15.06 2.17
N ASP A 128 6.61 -15.10 1.65
CA ASP A 128 6.15 -14.17 0.61
C ASP A 128 6.01 -12.75 1.16
N ALA A 129 5.51 -12.60 2.39
CA ALA A 129 5.42 -11.32 3.07
C ALA A 129 6.81 -10.74 3.36
N MET A 130 7.77 -11.58 3.75
CA MET A 130 9.17 -11.16 3.91
C MET A 130 9.81 -10.76 2.58
N GLY A 131 9.51 -11.47 1.49
CA GLY A 131 9.92 -11.09 0.13
C GLY A 131 9.38 -9.71 -0.26
N CYS A 132 8.09 -9.44 -0.01
CA CYS A 132 7.47 -8.14 -0.26
C CYS A 132 8.07 -7.03 0.60
N PHE A 133 8.38 -7.31 1.86
CA PHE A 133 9.07 -6.37 2.75
C PHE A 133 10.45 -6.00 2.20
N LEU A 134 11.24 -6.98 1.77
CA LEU A 134 12.55 -6.72 1.19
C LEU A 134 12.41 -5.93 -0.11
N GLU A 135 11.50 -6.33 -1.01
CA GLU A 135 11.23 -5.58 -2.26
C GLU A 135 10.91 -4.10 -1.97
N PHE A 136 10.10 -3.83 -0.93
CA PHE A 136 9.79 -2.48 -0.47
C PHE A 136 11.02 -1.71 -0.01
N LEU A 137 11.94 -2.35 0.75
CA LEU A 137 13.15 -1.66 1.20
C LEU A 137 14.03 -1.22 0.02
N TYR A 138 14.06 -1.98 -1.08
CA TYR A 138 14.85 -1.63 -2.25
C TYR A 138 14.15 -0.66 -3.20
N THR A 139 12.84 -0.77 -3.36
CA THR A 139 12.11 -0.09 -4.45
C THR A 139 11.09 0.94 -3.97
N GLY A 140 10.74 0.92 -2.68
CA GLY A 140 9.65 1.71 -2.10
C GLY A 140 8.25 1.17 -2.38
N ASP A 141 8.13 0.05 -3.10
CA ASP A 141 6.87 -0.65 -3.38
C ASP A 141 7.10 -2.18 -3.39
N TYR A 142 6.06 -2.97 -3.57
CA TYR A 142 6.17 -4.42 -3.74
C TYR A 142 5.15 -4.94 -4.75
N PHE A 143 5.38 -6.09 -5.35
CA PHE A 143 4.46 -6.62 -6.34
C PHE A 143 3.17 -7.18 -5.69
N PRO A 144 1.97 -6.90 -6.24
CA PRO A 144 1.69 -5.98 -7.36
C PRO A 144 1.67 -4.52 -6.91
N ARG A 145 2.17 -3.63 -7.77
CA ARG A 145 2.20 -2.18 -7.56
C ARG A 145 0.82 -1.55 -7.70
N LYS A 146 0.58 -0.48 -6.94
CA LYS A 146 -0.65 0.29 -7.05
C LYS A 146 -0.56 1.27 -8.22
N VAL A 147 -1.55 1.26 -9.10
CA VAL A 147 -1.59 2.22 -10.22
C VAL A 147 -1.90 3.62 -9.68
N ALA A 148 -1.05 4.59 -10.02
CA ALA A 148 -1.20 5.96 -9.54
C ALA A 148 -2.54 6.59 -9.97
N GLY A 149 -3.22 7.23 -9.03
CA GLY A 149 -4.53 7.86 -9.27
C GLY A 149 -5.70 6.89 -9.44
N GLN A 150 -5.47 5.58 -9.39
CA GLN A 150 -6.50 4.56 -9.52
C GLN A 150 -6.61 3.70 -8.25
N ARG A 151 -7.74 3.02 -8.11
CA ARG A 151 -8.00 2.04 -7.04
C ARG A 151 -7.81 0.63 -7.58
N THR A 152 -6.71 0.41 -8.29
CA THR A 152 -6.39 -0.83 -8.99
C THR A 152 -4.92 -1.17 -8.78
N LEU A 153 -4.63 -2.46 -8.82
CA LEU A 153 -3.27 -3.01 -8.83
C LEU A 153 -2.86 -3.25 -10.27
N GLU A 154 -1.55 -3.31 -10.53
CA GLU A 154 -1.04 -3.71 -11.84
C GLU A 154 -1.54 -5.11 -12.21
N LYS A 155 -1.85 -5.31 -13.50
CA LYS A 155 -2.36 -6.57 -13.99
C LYS A 155 -1.21 -7.51 -14.30
N ASP A 156 -1.32 -8.73 -13.81
CA ASP A 156 -0.38 -9.80 -14.13
C ASP A 156 -1.17 -11.09 -14.43
N PRO A 157 -0.77 -11.89 -15.45
CA PRO A 157 -1.47 -13.13 -15.78
C PRO A 157 -1.52 -14.17 -14.65
N SER A 158 -0.60 -14.10 -13.68
CA SER A 158 -0.59 -14.99 -12.52
C SER A 158 -1.62 -14.60 -11.45
N ILE A 159 -2.15 -13.37 -11.49
CA ILE A 159 -3.09 -12.85 -10.49
C ILE A 159 -4.49 -12.77 -11.13
N PRO A 160 -5.49 -13.51 -10.59
CA PRO A 160 -6.85 -13.40 -11.09
C PRO A 160 -7.46 -12.02 -10.77
N ASP A 161 -8.29 -11.49 -11.67
CA ASP A 161 -8.97 -10.19 -11.47
C ASP A 161 -9.91 -10.18 -10.24
N VAL A 162 -10.36 -11.36 -9.78
CA VAL A 162 -11.21 -11.53 -8.60
C VAL A 162 -10.54 -12.53 -7.66
N ASP A 163 -10.45 -12.16 -6.39
CA ASP A 163 -9.92 -12.98 -5.31
C ASP A 163 -11.02 -13.91 -4.74
N TYR A 164 -11.00 -15.17 -5.18
CA TYR A 164 -11.98 -16.17 -4.79
C TYR A 164 -11.64 -16.85 -3.45
N THR A 165 -10.35 -16.99 -3.14
CA THR A 165 -9.84 -17.71 -1.97
C THR A 165 -9.47 -16.78 -0.83
N GLY A 166 -9.16 -15.51 -1.12
CA GLY A 166 -8.65 -14.54 -0.15
C GLY A 166 -7.12 -14.40 -0.20
N ASP A 167 -6.43 -15.09 -1.10
CA ASP A 167 -4.96 -15.13 -1.11
C ASP A 167 -4.35 -13.75 -1.41
N GLN A 168 -5.00 -12.95 -2.26
CA GLN A 168 -4.52 -11.60 -2.55
C GLN A 168 -4.72 -10.67 -1.35
N LEU A 169 -5.89 -10.76 -0.70
CA LEU A 169 -6.14 -10.01 0.54
C LEU A 169 -5.16 -10.43 1.64
N LEU A 170 -4.96 -11.73 1.85
CA LEU A 170 -4.08 -12.28 2.87
C LEU A 170 -2.63 -11.89 2.64
N LYS A 171 -2.15 -11.88 1.40
CA LYS A 171 -0.80 -11.38 1.07
C LYS A 171 -0.60 -9.96 1.60
N HIS A 172 -1.52 -9.03 1.29
CA HIS A 172 -1.39 -7.66 1.76
C HIS A 172 -1.62 -7.54 3.27
N ALA A 173 -2.48 -8.37 3.86
CA ALA A 173 -2.71 -8.41 5.30
C ALA A 173 -1.48 -8.86 6.08
N ARG A 174 -0.76 -9.88 5.59
CA ARG A 174 0.51 -10.36 6.17
C ARG A 174 1.60 -9.29 6.08
N VAL A 175 1.71 -8.60 4.95
CA VAL A 175 2.64 -7.47 4.82
C VAL A 175 2.27 -6.34 5.79
N TYR A 176 0.98 -6.08 6.00
CA TYR A 176 0.51 -5.04 6.91
C TYR A 176 0.91 -5.31 8.37
N THR A 177 0.68 -6.53 8.87
CA THR A 177 1.04 -6.92 10.25
C THR A 177 2.54 -6.98 10.45
N LEU A 178 3.28 -7.45 9.44
CA LEU A 178 4.74 -7.47 9.43
C LEU A 178 5.33 -6.06 9.42
N ALA A 179 4.74 -5.13 8.66
CA ALA A 179 5.16 -3.73 8.67
C ALA A 179 4.94 -3.07 10.02
N GLU A 180 3.85 -3.39 10.72
CA GLU A 180 3.63 -2.95 12.10
C GLU A 180 4.68 -3.52 13.04
N LYS A 181 4.95 -4.84 12.97
CA LYS A 181 5.98 -5.51 13.78
C LYS A 181 7.37 -4.88 13.58
N PHE A 182 7.70 -4.49 12.36
CA PHE A 182 9.00 -3.90 12.02
C PHE A 182 9.01 -2.37 12.09
N GLY A 183 7.93 -1.72 12.51
CA GLY A 183 7.88 -0.27 12.68
C GLY A 183 7.95 0.53 11.38
N LEU A 184 7.53 -0.05 10.25
CA LEU A 184 7.53 0.60 8.94
C LEU A 184 6.15 1.18 8.60
N ALA A 185 5.89 2.40 9.05
CA ALA A 185 4.61 3.09 8.81
C ALA A 185 4.27 3.24 7.31
N ASN A 186 5.27 3.52 6.46
CA ASN A 186 5.08 3.67 5.02
C ASN A 186 4.64 2.35 4.35
N LEU A 187 5.26 1.23 4.72
CA LEU A 187 4.87 -0.09 4.23
C LEU A 187 3.47 -0.48 4.75
N LYS A 188 3.18 -0.20 6.03
CA LYS A 188 1.87 -0.43 6.65
C LYS A 188 0.75 0.31 5.88
N ASN A 189 0.96 1.59 5.58
CA ASN A 189 0.04 2.42 4.80
C ASN A 189 -0.10 1.93 3.36
N LEU A 190 1.00 1.53 2.72
CA LEU A 190 0.99 0.98 1.37
C LEU A 190 0.16 -0.31 1.31
N ALA A 191 0.40 -1.24 2.24
CA ALA A 191 -0.33 -2.50 2.32
C ALA A 191 -1.84 -2.28 2.54
N SER A 192 -2.21 -1.40 3.49
CA SER A 192 -3.61 -0.99 3.69
C SER A 192 -4.23 -0.42 2.41
N SER A 193 -3.50 0.44 1.70
CA SER A 193 -3.99 0.97 0.44
C SER A 193 -4.17 -0.08 -0.65
N LYS A 194 -3.34 -1.14 -0.69
CA LYS A 194 -3.46 -2.22 -1.67
C LYS A 194 -4.62 -3.16 -1.36
N ILE A 195 -4.89 -3.44 -0.09
CA ILE A 195 -6.09 -4.18 0.36
C ILE A 195 -7.35 -3.54 -0.24
N HIS A 196 -7.45 -2.21 -0.22
CA HIS A 196 -8.59 -1.47 -0.80
C HIS A 196 -8.72 -1.50 -2.33
N CYS A 197 -7.74 -2.06 -3.03
CA CYS A 197 -7.74 -2.26 -4.48
C CYS A 197 -8.09 -3.71 -4.87
N VAL A 198 -8.11 -4.65 -3.94
CA VAL A 198 -8.44 -6.05 -4.21
C VAL A 198 -9.95 -6.21 -4.29
N ASN A 199 -10.42 -6.90 -5.33
CA ASN A 199 -11.82 -7.29 -5.46
C ASN A 199 -11.98 -8.75 -5.08
N SER A 200 -12.75 -9.02 -4.04
CA SER A 200 -12.83 -10.32 -3.36
C SER A 200 -14.26 -10.84 -3.27
N THR A 201 -14.37 -12.16 -3.13
CA THR A 201 -15.64 -12.82 -2.85
C THR A 201 -15.94 -12.92 -1.35
N ALA A 202 -17.16 -13.33 -0.99
CA ALA A 202 -17.55 -13.62 0.40
C ALA A 202 -16.55 -14.51 1.12
N LYS A 203 -16.08 -15.58 0.46
CA LYS A 203 -15.15 -16.56 1.04
C LYS A 203 -13.78 -15.95 1.32
N GLY A 204 -13.24 -15.21 0.34
CA GLY A 204 -11.97 -14.50 0.52
C GLY A 204 -12.03 -13.46 1.65
N GLU A 205 -13.15 -12.78 1.80
CA GLU A 205 -13.38 -11.81 2.88
C GLU A 205 -13.53 -12.46 4.26
N ILE A 206 -14.04 -13.70 4.35
CA ILE A 206 -14.02 -14.45 5.61
C ILE A 206 -12.58 -14.81 5.99
N ALA A 207 -11.80 -15.33 5.04
CA ALA A 207 -10.41 -15.69 5.28
C ALA A 207 -9.59 -14.46 5.72
N TYR A 208 -9.77 -13.33 5.03
CA TYR A 208 -9.18 -12.05 5.38
C TYR A 208 -9.62 -11.57 6.76
N ALA A 209 -10.92 -11.58 7.06
CA ALA A 209 -11.44 -11.16 8.37
C ALA A 209 -10.87 -12.02 9.50
N ARG A 210 -10.79 -13.34 9.32
CA ARG A 210 -10.17 -14.25 10.29
C ARG A 210 -8.74 -13.82 10.61
N TYR A 211 -7.92 -13.61 9.59
CA TYR A 211 -6.54 -13.17 9.76
C TYR A 211 -6.44 -11.81 10.47
N VAL A 212 -7.25 -10.82 10.06
CA VAL A 212 -7.23 -9.48 10.67
C VAL A 212 -7.54 -9.55 12.16
N TYR A 213 -8.57 -10.30 12.57
CA TYR A 213 -8.97 -10.34 13.98
C TYR A 213 -8.05 -11.21 14.84
N GLU A 214 -7.31 -12.15 14.22
CA GLU A 214 -6.30 -12.97 14.88
C GLU A 214 -4.97 -12.22 15.10
N PHE A 215 -4.47 -11.52 14.09
CA PHE A 215 -3.10 -10.99 14.09
C PHE A 215 -2.98 -9.48 14.36
N THR A 216 -4.08 -8.75 14.52
CA THR A 216 -4.04 -7.30 14.80
C THR A 216 -4.63 -6.93 16.15
N GLY A 217 -4.21 -5.80 16.71
CA GLY A 217 -4.74 -5.29 17.97
C GLY A 217 -6.19 -4.82 17.86
N LYS A 218 -6.91 -4.80 18.99
CA LYS A 218 -8.32 -4.35 19.05
C LYS A 218 -8.52 -2.89 18.63
N ASP A 219 -7.48 -2.08 18.80
CA ASP A 219 -7.49 -0.65 18.50
C ASP A 219 -7.15 -0.35 17.03
N ASP A 220 -6.76 -1.36 16.23
CA ASP A 220 -6.42 -1.15 14.82
C ASP A 220 -7.68 -1.03 13.95
N THR A 221 -8.29 0.15 14.02
CA THR A 221 -9.48 0.49 13.26
C THR A 221 -9.23 0.63 11.76
N SER A 222 -7.97 0.78 11.32
CA SER A 222 -7.66 1.11 9.93
C SER A 222 -7.99 -0.03 8.96
N ILE A 223 -7.85 -1.28 9.41
CA ILE A 223 -8.22 -2.48 8.64
C ILE A 223 -9.47 -3.17 9.22
N ARG A 224 -9.74 -3.07 10.53
CA ARG A 224 -10.93 -3.67 11.15
C ARG A 224 -12.23 -2.96 10.76
N ALA A 225 -12.23 -1.63 10.70
CA ALA A 225 -13.43 -0.89 10.33
C ALA A 225 -13.88 -1.14 8.88
N PRO A 226 -12.97 -1.18 7.88
CA PRO A 226 -13.32 -1.62 6.53
C PRO A 226 -13.91 -3.03 6.46
N VAL A 227 -13.32 -4.00 7.18
CA VAL A 227 -13.84 -5.37 7.27
C VAL A 227 -15.26 -5.37 7.85
N ALA A 228 -15.46 -4.74 9.01
CA ALA A 228 -16.79 -4.67 9.63
C ALA A 228 -17.82 -3.96 8.73
N ASN A 229 -17.40 -2.92 8.01
CA ASN A 229 -18.25 -2.19 7.06
C ASN A 229 -18.65 -3.03 5.84
N PHE A 230 -17.73 -3.83 5.32
CA PHE A 230 -18.02 -4.76 4.22
C PHE A 230 -19.13 -5.74 4.60
N TRP A 231 -19.02 -6.34 5.78
CA TRP A 231 -20.00 -7.29 6.30
C TRP A 231 -21.33 -6.66 6.70
N ALA A 232 -21.31 -5.46 7.29
CA ALA A 232 -22.52 -4.73 7.66
C ALA A 232 -23.38 -4.40 6.42
N THR A 233 -22.75 -3.88 5.37
CA THR A 233 -23.45 -3.42 4.14
C THR A 233 -23.98 -4.57 3.28
N ARG A 234 -23.30 -5.72 3.28
CA ARG A 234 -23.66 -6.91 2.48
C ARG A 234 -24.24 -8.05 3.31
N SER A 235 -24.68 -7.77 4.54
CA SER A 235 -25.18 -8.76 5.50
C SER A 235 -26.31 -9.66 4.99
N HIS A 236 -27.12 -9.18 4.05
CA HIS A 236 -28.23 -9.94 3.46
C HIS A 236 -27.77 -11.00 2.44
N THR A 237 -26.73 -10.71 1.63
CA THR A 237 -26.19 -11.63 0.63
C THR A 237 -25.21 -12.62 1.25
N LEU A 238 -24.36 -12.14 2.17
CA LEU A 238 -23.29 -12.96 2.72
C LEU A 238 -23.80 -14.02 3.70
N ARG A 239 -24.91 -13.74 4.41
CA ARG A 239 -25.55 -14.76 5.27
C ARG A 239 -26.15 -15.91 4.48
N SER A 240 -26.63 -15.70 3.25
CA SER A 240 -27.15 -16.81 2.44
C SER A 240 -26.04 -17.64 1.78
N GLU A 241 -24.87 -17.05 1.54
CA GLU A 241 -23.77 -17.70 0.80
C GLU A 241 -22.73 -18.36 1.71
N ALA A 242 -22.52 -17.85 2.93
CA ALA A 242 -21.47 -18.30 3.84
C ALA A 242 -21.92 -18.21 5.32
N GLU A 243 -23.12 -18.72 5.63
CA GLU A 243 -23.70 -18.65 6.97
C GLU A 243 -22.83 -19.35 8.02
N ASP A 244 -22.39 -20.57 7.72
CA ASP A 244 -21.66 -21.42 8.65
C ASP A 244 -20.28 -20.86 8.97
N GLU A 245 -19.57 -20.37 7.95
CA GLU A 245 -18.25 -19.77 8.12
C GLU A 245 -18.34 -18.41 8.85
N PHE A 246 -19.35 -17.59 8.53
CA PHE A 246 -19.60 -16.35 9.25
C PHE A 246 -19.95 -16.60 10.73
N ARG A 247 -20.79 -17.62 10.99
CA ARG A 247 -21.14 -18.03 12.35
C ARG A 247 -19.90 -18.52 13.11
N SER A 248 -19.08 -19.36 12.50
CA SER A 248 -17.81 -19.81 13.08
C SER A 248 -16.92 -18.62 13.44
N LEU A 249 -16.76 -17.66 12.52
CA LEU A 249 -15.94 -16.47 12.74
C LEU A 249 -16.45 -15.61 13.90
N CYS A 250 -17.76 -15.43 14.04
CA CYS A 250 -18.36 -14.69 15.15
C CYS A 250 -18.15 -15.39 16.51
N LEU A 251 -18.13 -16.72 16.53
CA LEU A 251 -17.93 -17.50 17.76
C LEU A 251 -16.46 -17.53 18.19
N GLU A 252 -15.55 -17.59 17.23
CA GLU A 252 -14.10 -17.61 17.47
C GLU A 252 -13.56 -16.21 17.81
N PHE A 253 -14.07 -15.18 17.13
CA PHE A 253 -13.71 -13.78 17.36
C PHE A 253 -14.95 -12.95 17.70
N PRO A 254 -15.42 -12.96 18.97
CA PRO A 254 -16.62 -12.22 19.38
C PRO A 254 -16.56 -10.71 19.09
N GLN A 255 -15.36 -10.14 19.07
CA GLN A 255 -15.14 -8.73 18.72
C GLN A 255 -15.59 -8.43 17.28
N PHE A 256 -15.38 -9.35 16.33
CA PHE A 256 -15.84 -9.19 14.96
C PHE A 256 -17.36 -9.04 14.88
N GLY A 257 -18.09 -9.90 15.60
CA GLY A 257 -19.54 -9.81 15.68
C GLY A 257 -20.02 -8.49 16.30
N TYR A 258 -19.33 -8.01 17.34
CA TYR A 258 -19.61 -6.72 17.96
C TYR A 258 -19.37 -5.54 17.01
N ASP A 259 -18.25 -5.53 16.28
CA ASP A 259 -17.88 -4.46 15.35
C ASP A 259 -18.88 -4.40 14.18
N VAL A 260 -19.27 -5.55 13.63
CA VAL A 260 -20.30 -5.65 12.58
C VAL A 260 -21.65 -5.16 13.09
N LEU A 261 -22.09 -5.61 14.27
CA LEU A 261 -23.38 -5.19 14.84
C LEU A 261 -23.41 -3.68 15.12
N THR A 262 -22.35 -3.14 15.71
CA THR A 262 -22.21 -1.70 15.98
C THR A 262 -22.36 -0.91 14.68
N ARG A 263 -21.67 -1.34 13.62
CA ARG A 263 -21.77 -0.69 12.31
C ARG A 263 -23.18 -0.73 11.72
N VAL A 264 -23.87 -1.87 11.81
CA VAL A 264 -25.26 -2.01 11.34
C VAL A 264 -26.22 -1.10 12.12
N LEU A 265 -26.04 -1.01 13.44
CA LEU A 265 -26.85 -0.13 14.30
C LEU A 265 -26.60 1.35 13.97
N ASP A 266 -25.36 1.75 13.77
CA ASP A 266 -24.99 3.11 13.37
C ASP A 266 -25.61 3.51 12.02
N GLU A 267 -25.61 2.60 11.04
CA GLU A 267 -26.26 2.83 9.75
C GLU A 267 -27.78 2.98 9.88
N LYS A 268 -28.41 2.16 10.72
CA LYS A 268 -29.84 2.26 11.00
C LYS A 268 -30.19 3.60 11.64
N LEU A 269 -29.45 4.01 12.68
CA LEU A 269 -29.63 5.31 13.34
C LEU A 269 -29.45 6.48 12.35
N LYS A 270 -28.43 6.40 11.49
CA LYS A 270 -28.18 7.40 10.43
C LYS A 270 -29.35 7.48 9.44
N ARG A 271 -29.92 6.32 9.04
CA ARG A 271 -31.07 6.26 8.12
C ARG A 271 -32.32 6.86 8.76
N GLU A 272 -32.63 6.51 10.01
CA GLU A 272 -33.78 7.06 10.73
C GLU A 272 -33.66 8.59 10.93
N ARG A 273 -32.46 9.09 11.23
CA ARG A 273 -32.21 10.54 11.32
C ARG A 273 -32.45 11.23 9.98
N ASN A 274 -31.99 10.64 8.88
CA ASN A 274 -32.16 11.21 7.55
C ASN A 274 -33.62 11.21 7.10
N GLU A 275 -34.37 10.15 7.41
CA GLU A 275 -35.80 10.05 7.13
C GLU A 275 -36.63 11.10 7.91
N LYS A 276 -36.23 11.40 9.15
CA LYS A 276 -36.84 12.48 9.95
C LYS A 276 -36.53 13.88 9.40
N MET A 277 -35.37 14.08 8.76
CA MET A 277 -34.98 15.37 8.15
C MET A 277 -35.61 15.59 6.78
N HIS A 278 -35.87 14.52 6.03
CA HIS A 278 -36.53 14.56 4.73
C HIS A 278 -37.78 13.68 4.74
N PRO A 279 -38.88 14.11 5.39
CA PRO A 279 -40.14 13.41 5.25
C PRO A 279 -40.53 13.43 3.78
N ALA A 280 -40.55 12.26 3.13
CA ALA A 280 -41.04 12.14 1.77
C ALA A 280 -42.44 12.78 1.68
N PRO A 281 -42.76 13.56 0.64
CA PRO A 281 -44.08 14.16 0.51
C PRO A 281 -45.08 13.00 0.37
N GLY A 282 -45.79 12.73 1.46
CA GLY A 282 -46.79 11.67 1.53
C GLY A 282 -47.75 11.84 0.36
N SER A 283 -47.84 10.80 -0.46
CA SER A 283 -48.87 10.65 -1.48
C SER A 283 -50.23 10.91 -0.85
N ALA A 284 -50.76 12.11 -1.11
CA ALA A 284 -52.07 12.52 -0.65
C ALA A 284 -53.08 11.56 -1.30
N ARG A 285 -53.51 10.57 -0.52
CA ARG A 285 -54.59 9.65 -0.86
C ARG A 285 -55.82 10.49 -1.22
N LYS A 286 -56.07 10.66 -2.52
CA LYS A 286 -57.28 11.33 -3.04
C LYS A 286 -58.49 10.62 -2.43
N ARG A 287 -59.16 11.30 -1.51
CA ARG A 287 -60.50 10.90 -1.05
C ARG A 287 -61.41 10.87 -2.30
N PRO A 288 -62.10 9.76 -2.60
CA PRO A 288 -63.08 9.76 -3.67
C PRO A 288 -64.23 10.68 -3.28
N ARG A 289 -64.50 11.70 -4.10
CA ARG A 289 -65.71 12.52 -3.98
C ARG A 289 -66.86 11.69 -4.52
N HIS A 290 -67.75 11.22 -3.65
CA HIS A 290 -69.05 10.71 -4.08
C HIS A 290 -69.85 11.88 -4.66
N SER A 291 -70.04 11.89 -5.98
CA SER A 291 -71.05 12.71 -6.64
C SER A 291 -72.39 11.98 -6.58
N SER A 292 -73.29 12.43 -5.73
CA SER A 292 -74.70 12.05 -5.77
C SER A 292 -75.38 12.77 -6.93
N THR A 293 -75.68 12.04 -7.99
CA THR A 293 -76.55 12.52 -9.08
C THR A 293 -78.00 12.41 -8.59
N THR A 294 -78.61 13.55 -8.27
CA THR A 294 -80.06 13.69 -8.09
C THR A 294 -80.59 14.50 -9.25
N THR A 295 -81.38 13.86 -10.11
CA THR A 295 -82.41 14.58 -10.88
C THR A 295 -83.54 13.61 -11.20
N ALA A 296 -84.73 14.05 -10.80
CA ALA A 296 -86.03 13.53 -11.18
C ALA A 296 -86.36 13.87 -12.63
#